data_AF-A0A497JZE6-F1
#
_entry.id   AF-A0A497JZE6-F1
#
_cell.length_a   1.000
_cell.length_b   1.000
_cell.length_c   1.000
_cell.angle_alpha   90.00
_cell.angle_beta   90.00
_cell.angle_gamma   90.00
#
_symmetry.space_group_name_H-M   'P 1'
#
loop_
_entity.id
_entity.type
_entity.pdbx_description
1 polymer ?
#
loop_
_entity_poly.entity_id
_entity_poly.type
_entity_poly.pdbx_seq_one_letter_code
_entity_poly.pdbx_strand_id
1 'polypeptide(L)'
;MVFQLIICGAGKTGKYVISELVKAKEDFVVADTDPEKIKGLSPNVIFIEGDVTHDSVLRDAGIEKAKGLVATLPTDAEKTSFWLLLQGA
;
A
#
# COMPACT_ATOMS: atom_id res chain seq x y z
N MET A 1 -1.82 -0.19 -16.49
CA MET A 1 -2.59 0.07 -15.26
C MET A 1 -1.72 0.94 -14.37
N VAL A 2 -2.21 2.07 -13.87
CA VAL A 2 -1.43 3.01 -13.04
C VAL A 2 -2.14 3.15 -11.71
N PHE A 3 -1.50 2.76 -10.62
CA PHE A 3 -2.05 2.90 -9.27
C PHE A 3 -1.64 4.26 -8.70
N GLN A 4 -2.57 4.96 -8.06
CA GLN A 4 -2.26 6.26 -7.45
C GLN A 4 -1.51 6.08 -6.13
N LEU A 5 -1.79 4.98 -5.41
CA LEU A 5 -1.24 4.70 -4.10
C LEU A 5 -0.70 3.26 -4.00
N ILE A 6 0.44 3.10 -3.35
CA ILE A 6 1.01 1.79 -3.03
C ILE A 6 1.00 1.62 -1.52
N ILE A 7 0.42 0.53 -1.02
CA ILE A 7 0.33 0.22 0.41
C ILE A 7 1.31 -0.89 0.71
N CYS A 8 2.36 -0.60 1.46
CA CYS A 8 3.35 -1.56 1.90
C CYS A 8 2.95 -2.11 3.27
N GLY A 9 2.45 -3.35 3.28
CA GLY A 9 1.96 -4.04 4.46
C GLY A 9 0.43 -4.07 4.57
N ALA A 10 -0.13 -5.28 4.66
CA ALA A 10 -1.52 -5.61 4.94
C ALA A 10 -1.72 -6.06 6.41
N GLY A 11 -0.91 -5.50 7.32
CA GLY A 11 -1.01 -5.73 8.77
C GLY A 11 -2.27 -5.12 9.38
N LYS A 12 -2.33 -5.02 10.72
CA LYS A 12 -3.49 -4.42 11.43
C LYS A 12 -3.80 -3.01 10.94
N THR A 13 -2.79 -2.15 10.88
CA THR A 13 -2.93 -0.76 10.40
C THR A 13 -3.20 -0.69 8.90
N GLY A 14 -2.47 -1.48 8.10
CA GLY A 14 -2.68 -1.58 6.65
C GLY A 14 -4.11 -1.94 6.28
N LYS A 15 -4.73 -2.91 6.96
CA LYS A 15 -6.13 -3.29 6.74
C LYS A 15 -7.12 -2.14 6.95
N TYR A 16 -6.88 -1.28 7.95
CA TYR A 16 -7.71 -0.11 8.18
C TYR A 16 -7.61 0.87 7.01
N VAL A 17 -6.39 1.21 6.59
CA VAL A 17 -6.14 2.11 5.45
C VAL A 17 -6.73 1.55 4.15
N ILE A 18 -6.52 0.25 3.89
CA ILE A 18 -7.10 -0.44 2.74
C ILE A 18 -8.63 -0.31 2.77
N SER A 19 -9.26 -0.52 3.93
CA SER A 19 -10.73 -0.42 4.04
C SER A 19 -11.26 0.98 3.74
N GLU A 20 -10.54 2.03 4.15
CA GLU A 20 -10.91 3.41 3.87
C GLU A 20 -10.70 3.76 2.39
N LEU A 21 -9.60 3.31 1.79
CA LEU A 21 -9.33 3.52 0.36
C LEU A 21 -10.33 2.78 -0.54
N VAL A 22 -10.74 1.57 -0.15
CA VAL A 22 -11.83 0.84 -0.84
C VAL A 22 -13.13 1.64 -0.78
N LYS A 23 -13.48 2.23 0.38
CA LYS A 23 -14.68 3.07 0.52
C LYS A 23 -14.58 4.36 -0.30
N ALA A 24 -13.39 4.96 -0.33
CA ALA A 24 -13.09 6.15 -1.12
C ALA A 24 -13.05 5.86 -2.63
N LYS A 25 -13.03 4.59 -3.05
CA LYS A 25 -12.91 4.13 -4.45
C LYS A 25 -11.64 4.67 -5.11
N GLU A 26 -10.56 4.76 -4.33
CA GLU A 26 -9.26 5.14 -4.84
C GLU A 26 -8.56 3.95 -5.50
N ASP A 27 -7.73 4.23 -6.51
CA ASP A 27 -6.91 3.21 -7.17
C ASP A 27 -5.62 2.98 -6.39
N PHE A 28 -5.50 1.82 -5.75
CA PHE A 28 -4.32 1.45 -4.97
C PHE A 28 -3.90 -0.02 -5.19
N VAL A 29 -2.64 -0.31 -4.88
CA VAL A 29 -2.07 -1.65 -4.86
C VAL A 29 -1.49 -1.95 -3.49
N VAL A 30 -1.66 -3.18 -3.00
CA VAL A 30 -1.15 -3.62 -1.70
C VAL A 30 0.03 -4.57 -1.91
N ALA A 31 1.18 -4.28 -1.33
CA ALA A 31 2.32 -5.18 -1.35
C ALA A 31 2.65 -5.70 0.06
N ASP A 32 2.63 -7.01 0.24
CA ASP A 32 3.00 -7.67 1.51
C ASP A 32 3.71 -9.01 1.21
N THR A 33 4.60 -9.42 2.10
CA THR A 33 5.29 -10.71 2.05
C THR A 33 4.43 -11.87 2.54
N ASP A 34 3.36 -11.58 3.29
CA ASP A 34 2.53 -12.57 3.96
C ASP A 34 1.22 -12.83 3.18
N PRO A 35 1.11 -13.97 2.48
CA PRO A 35 -0.06 -14.31 1.68
C PRO A 35 -1.33 -14.52 2.52
N GLU A 36 -1.22 -14.84 3.81
CA GLU A 36 -2.39 -15.00 4.68
C GLU A 36 -3.06 -13.65 4.98
N LYS A 37 -2.28 -12.56 5.04
CA LYS A 37 -2.85 -11.21 5.18
C LYS A 37 -3.56 -10.76 3.91
N ILE A 38 -3.01 -11.14 2.77
CA ILE A 38 -3.54 -10.87 1.44
C ILE A 38 -4.88 -11.60 1.23
N LYS A 39 -4.98 -12.87 1.62
CA LYS A 39 -6.24 -13.64 1.55
C LYS A 39 -7.38 -13.01 2.36
N GLY A 40 -7.05 -12.24 3.39
CA GLY A 40 -8.04 -11.50 4.18
C GLY A 40 -8.52 -10.19 3.54
N LEU A 41 -8.00 -9.81 2.37
CA LEU A 41 -8.42 -8.63 1.63
C LEU A 41 -9.64 -8.92 0.76
N SER A 42 -10.37 -7.88 0.41
CA SER A 42 -11.52 -7.99 -0.49
C SER A 42 -11.05 -8.47 -1.88
N PRO A 43 -11.83 -9.31 -2.59
CA PRO A 43 -11.44 -9.86 -3.91
C PRO A 43 -11.20 -8.79 -4.99
N ASN A 44 -11.66 -7.56 -4.75
CA ASN A 44 -11.47 -6.43 -5.68
C ASN A 44 -10.18 -5.63 -5.40
N VAL A 45 -9.38 -6.03 -4.40
CA VAL A 45 -8.12 -5.36 -4.04
C VAL A 45 -6.99 -5.98 -4.85
N ILE A 46 -6.24 -5.13 -5.54
CA ILE A 46 -5.04 -5.56 -6.26
C ILE A 46 -3.89 -5.64 -5.27
N PHE A 47 -3.17 -6.76 -5.30
CA PHE A 47 -2.05 -6.98 -4.42
C PHE A 47 -0.85 -7.57 -5.17
N ILE A 48 0.33 -7.42 -4.56
CA ILE A 48 1.60 -7.98 -4.98
C ILE A 48 2.17 -8.73 -3.79
N GLU A 49 2.48 -10.00 -4.00
CA GLU A 49 3.21 -10.79 -3.00
C GLU A 49 4.71 -10.50 -3.17
N GLY A 50 5.32 -9.89 -2.17
CA GLY A 50 6.72 -9.52 -2.25
C GLY A 50 7.18 -8.59 -1.14
N ASP A 51 8.50 -8.61 -0.91
CA ASP A 51 9.14 -7.70 0.03
C ASP A 51 9.34 -6.33 -0.60
N VAL A 52 8.58 -5.36 -0.11
CA VAL A 52 8.60 -3.95 -0.51
C VAL A 52 9.90 -3.22 -0.19
N THR A 53 10.83 -3.85 0.53
CA THR A 53 12.22 -3.35 0.65
C THR A 53 13.03 -3.58 -0.63
N HIS A 54 12.56 -4.45 -1.54
CA HIS A 54 13.20 -4.72 -2.82
C HIS A 54 12.62 -3.81 -3.91
N ASP A 55 13.50 -3.11 -4.63
CA ASP A 55 13.13 -2.21 -5.73
C ASP A 55 12.29 -2.90 -6.81
N SER A 56 12.51 -4.20 -7.04
CA SER A 56 11.72 -4.97 -8.02
C SER A 56 10.24 -5.00 -7.67
N VAL A 57 9.90 -5.19 -6.38
CA VAL A 57 8.51 -5.26 -5.92
C VAL A 57 7.84 -3.89 -6.03
N LEU A 58 8.56 -2.81 -5.71
CA LEU A 58 8.05 -1.45 -5.86
C LEU A 58 7.85 -1.07 -7.34
N ARG A 59 8.76 -1.49 -8.22
CA ARG A 59 8.61 -1.32 -9.67
C ARG A 59 7.41 -2.07 -10.23
N ASP A 60 7.22 -3.31 -9.80
CA ASP A 60 6.04 -4.12 -10.18
C ASP A 60 4.74 -3.50 -9.64
N ALA A 61 4.79 -2.86 -8.47
CA ALA A 61 3.71 -2.05 -7.91
C ALA A 61 3.45 -0.73 -8.67
N GLY A 62 4.31 -0.39 -9.64
CA GLY A 62 4.17 0.82 -10.43
C GLY A 62 4.59 2.09 -9.70
N ILE A 63 5.56 2.01 -8.78
CA ILE A 63 6.03 3.16 -7.99
C ILE A 63 6.46 4.35 -8.86
N GLU A 64 6.96 4.09 -10.06
CA GLU A 64 7.36 5.12 -11.02
C GLU A 64 6.22 6.06 -11.45
N LYS A 65 4.97 5.62 -11.30
CA LYS A 65 3.77 6.38 -11.67
C LYS A 65 2.81 6.59 -10.49
N ALA A 66 3.14 6.07 -9.32
CA ALA A 66 2.35 6.25 -8.12
C ALA A 66 2.48 7.69 -7.61
N LYS A 67 1.36 8.26 -7.14
CA LYS A 67 1.33 9.58 -6.50
C LYS A 67 1.79 9.52 -5.04
N GLY A 68 1.72 8.35 -4.41
CA GLY A 68 2.13 8.18 -3.01
C GLY A 68 2.36 6.73 -2.60
N LEU A 69 3.13 6.57 -1.53
CA LEU A 69 3.48 5.30 -0.89
C LEU A 69 3.04 5.36 0.57
N VAL A 70 2.30 4.36 1.03
CA VAL A 70 1.84 4.22 2.41
C VAL A 70 2.49 2.97 3.01
N ALA A 71 3.55 3.17 3.81
CA ALA A 71 4.18 2.08 4.55
C ALA A 71 3.50 1.88 5.91
N THR A 72 2.96 0.68 6.15
CA THR A 72 2.37 0.27 7.44
C THR A 72 3.15 -0.86 8.11
N LEU A 73 4.42 -1.04 7.71
CA LEU A 73 5.33 -2.02 8.29
C LEU A 73 5.74 -1.59 9.71
N PRO A 74 5.84 -2.52 10.67
CA PRO A 74 6.26 -2.25 12.04
C PRO A 74 7.76 -1.94 12.18
N THR A 75 8.54 -1.96 11.10
CA THR A 75 9.99 -1.76 11.10
C THR A 75 10.35 -0.33 10.70
N ASP A 76 10.58 0.53 11.71
CA ASP A 76 11.38 1.77 11.74
C ASP A 76 11.23 2.85 10.64
N ALA A 77 10.37 2.68 9.64
CA ALA A 77 9.99 3.72 8.66
C ALA A 77 8.76 4.53 9.13
N GLU A 78 8.42 4.42 10.41
CA GLU A 78 7.21 4.96 11.04
C GLU A 78 7.18 6.49 11.20
N LYS A 79 8.21 7.23 10.75
CA LYS A 79 8.35 8.66 11.12
C LYS A 79 8.01 9.70 10.05
N THR A 80 7.72 9.33 8.81
CA THR A 80 7.59 10.36 7.74
C THR A 80 6.27 10.32 6.97
N SER A 81 5.54 9.20 6.93
CA SER A 81 4.44 9.01 5.97
C SER A 81 3.11 9.69 6.34
N PHE A 82 2.91 10.09 7.60
CA PHE A 82 1.69 10.81 7.99
C PHE A 82 1.65 12.27 7.50
N TRP A 83 2.78 12.86 7.09
CA TRP A 83 2.86 14.30 6.82
C TRP A 83 2.50 14.73 5.38
N LEU A 84 2.41 13.83 4.41
CA LEU A 84 2.26 14.24 3.00
C LEU A 84 0.83 14.18 2.44
N LEU A 85 -0.15 13.65 3.19
CA LEU A 85 -1.53 13.47 2.70
C LEU A 85 -2.47 14.67 2.94
N LEU A 86 -2.00 15.78 3.55
CA LEU A 86 -2.88 16.92 3.90
C LEU A 86 -2.43 18.30 3.37
N GLN A 87 -1.39 18.40 2.55
CA GLN A 87 -0.95 19.70 1.99
C GLN A 87 -1.05 19.67 0.47
N GLY A 88 -2.27 19.86 -0.05
CA GLY A 88 -2.48 19.95 -1.51
C GLY A 88 -3.93 19.94 -1.98
N ALA A 89 -4.85 20.48 -1.17
CA ALA A 89 -6.17 20.92 -1.63
C ALA A 89 -6.22 22.44 -1.60
#